data_AF-A0ABD3VJM3-F1
#
_entry.id   AF-A0ABD3VJM3-F1
#
_cell.length_a   1.000
_cell.length_b   1.000
_cell.length_c   1.000
_cell.angle_alpha   90.00
_cell.angle_beta   90.00
_cell.angle_gamma   90.00
#
_symmetry.space_group_name_H-M   'P 1'
#
loop_
_entity.id
_entity.type
_entity.pdbx_description
1 polymer ?
#
loop_
_entity_poly.entity_id
_entity_poly.type
_entity_poly.pdbx_seq_one_letter_code
_entity_poly.pdbx_strand_id
1 'polypeptide(L)'
;MSSQTPTFHPGQKYSINPWMFSQCSVEAFKRTLVGKTCVTTKQIHDQELLSEFHKVMTQEPGVRFPPDVQCVIINGFGSRYCGGKPEHICMFMMCTDPETEECEDKYYSAATGTRCGSNKHCEKGLCVPTHSVG
;
A
#
# COMPACT_ATOMS: atom_id res chain seq x y z
N MET A 1 -18.31 -9.59 24.56
CA MET A 1 -17.23 -9.79 23.58
C MET A 1 -17.01 -8.46 22.88
N SER A 2 -16.15 -7.61 23.44
CA SER A 2 -15.93 -6.25 22.91
C SER A 2 -14.90 -6.31 21.79
N SER A 3 -15.34 -5.97 20.58
CA SER A 3 -14.49 -5.73 19.42
C SER A 3 -13.49 -4.64 19.75
N GLN A 4 -12.20 -4.98 19.75
CA GLN A 4 -11.13 -4.00 19.89
C GLN A 4 -11.04 -3.20 18.58
N THR A 5 -11.60 -2.00 18.59
CA THR A 5 -11.30 -0.97 17.60
C THR A 5 -9.81 -0.63 17.73
N PRO A 6 -9.04 -0.53 16.63
CA PRO A 6 -7.66 -0.09 16.71
C PRO A 6 -7.64 1.37 17.18
N THR A 7 -7.36 1.58 18.47
CA THR A 7 -7.18 2.90 19.07
C THR A 7 -5.88 3.51 18.58
N PHE A 8 -6.01 4.65 17.91
CA PHE A 8 -4.94 5.57 17.55
C PHE A 8 -4.15 6.01 18.79
N HIS A 9 -2.82 5.87 18.77
CA HIS A 9 -1.94 6.42 19.80
C HIS A 9 -1.62 7.90 19.48
N PRO A 10 -1.93 8.86 20.37
CA PRO A 10 -1.63 10.27 20.15
C PRO A 10 -0.13 10.52 20.36
N GLY A 11 0.58 10.81 19.27
CA GLY A 11 2.03 11.08 19.27
C GLY A 11 2.67 11.01 17.88
N GLN A 12 2.01 10.42 16.88
CA GLN A 12 2.50 10.41 15.50
C GLN A 12 1.93 11.57 14.69
N LYS A 13 2.84 12.40 14.19
CA LYS A 13 2.61 13.50 13.25
C LYS A 13 1.97 12.90 11.97
N TYR A 14 0.66 13.09 11.84
CA TYR A 14 -0.21 12.73 10.72
C TYR A 14 -0.46 11.22 10.47
N SER A 15 -1.44 10.64 11.15
CA SER A 15 -2.16 9.46 10.64
C SER A 15 -3.06 9.86 9.47
N ILE A 16 -2.47 10.08 8.30
CA ILE A 16 -3.20 9.82 7.07
C ILE A 16 -3.33 8.30 7.06
N ASN A 17 -4.53 7.75 7.14
CA ASN A 17 -4.73 6.35 6.80
C ASN A 17 -4.80 6.30 5.26
N PRO A 18 -3.71 5.93 4.55
CA PRO A 18 -3.71 5.98 3.10
C PRO A 18 -4.69 4.96 2.49
N TRP A 19 -5.22 4.02 3.29
CA TRP A 19 -6.14 2.98 2.84
C TRP A 19 -7.62 3.32 3.03
N MET A 20 -7.97 4.46 3.63
CA MET A 20 -9.36 4.83 3.87
C MET A 20 -9.66 6.29 3.54
N PHE A 21 -10.77 6.51 2.84
CA PHE A 21 -11.32 7.86 2.64
C PHE A 21 -11.98 8.38 3.92
N SER A 22 -11.94 9.70 4.12
CA SER A 22 -12.72 10.35 5.18
C SER A 22 -14.23 10.19 4.92
N GLN A 23 -15.03 10.24 5.99
CA GLN A 23 -16.49 10.18 5.87
C GLN A 23 -17.03 11.31 4.96
N CYS A 24 -16.47 12.52 5.05
CA CYS A 24 -16.82 13.64 4.18
C CYS A 24 -16.56 13.33 2.70
N SER A 25 -15.41 12.73 2.38
CA SER A 25 -15.08 12.30 1.03
C SER A 25 -16.07 11.25 0.52
N VAL A 26 -16.39 10.24 1.33
CA VAL A 26 -17.35 9.19 0.98
C VAL A 26 -18.74 9.78 0.69
N GLU A 27 -19.20 10.71 1.51
CA GLU A 27 -20.49 11.38 1.29
C GLU A 27 -20.49 12.26 0.04
N ALA A 28 -19.40 12.97 -0.22
CA ALA A 28 -19.24 13.76 -1.44
C ALA A 28 -19.28 12.86 -2.69
N PHE A 29 -18.56 11.75 -2.69
CA PHE A 29 -18.60 10.76 -3.78
C PHE A 29 -20.02 10.24 -4.01
N LYS A 30 -20.72 9.83 -2.94
CA LYS A 30 -22.10 9.36 -3.03
C LYS A 30 -23.02 10.39 -3.68
N ARG A 31 -22.95 11.65 -3.25
CA ARG A 31 -23.75 12.74 -3.83
C ARG A 31 -23.42 12.97 -5.30
N THR A 32 -22.14 12.98 -5.66
CA THR A 32 -21.69 13.22 -7.04
C THR A 32 -22.14 12.12 -8.00
N LEU A 33 -22.21 10.87 -7.55
CA LEU A 33 -22.57 9.72 -8.38
C LEU A 33 -24.09 9.57 -8.61
N VAL A 34 -24.93 10.28 -7.86
CA VAL A 34 -26.39 10.25 -8.09
C VAL A 34 -26.71 10.70 -9.52
N GLY A 35 -27.39 9.84 -10.28
CA GLY A 35 -27.81 10.13 -11.66
C GLY A 35 -26.70 10.09 -12.72
N LYS A 36 -25.48 9.64 -12.38
CA LYS A 36 -24.40 9.47 -13.35
C LYS A 36 -24.46 8.09 -14.02
N THR A 37 -24.54 8.05 -15.34
CA THR A 37 -24.67 6.82 -16.13
C THR A 37 -23.38 6.39 -16.82
N CYS A 38 -22.39 7.29 -16.97
CA CYS A 38 -21.13 6.99 -17.66
C CYS A 38 -20.21 6.01 -16.90
N VAL A 39 -20.49 5.76 -15.61
CA VAL A 39 -19.75 4.80 -14.77
C VAL A 39 -20.54 3.51 -14.49
N THR A 40 -21.77 3.40 -14.98
CA THR A 40 -22.65 2.24 -14.75
C THR A 40 -22.56 1.20 -15.87
N THR A 41 -21.99 1.56 -17.02
CA THR A 41 -21.75 0.63 -18.13
C THR A 41 -20.58 -0.30 -17.81
N LYS A 42 -20.85 -1.61 -17.77
CA LYS A 42 -19.87 -2.67 -17.51
C LYS A 42 -18.97 -2.98 -18.73
N GLN A 43 -19.10 -2.24 -19.82
CA GLN A 43 -18.52 -2.63 -21.10
C GLN A 43 -17.07 -2.16 -21.25
N ILE A 44 -16.14 -3.03 -20.86
CA ILE A 44 -14.80 -3.02 -21.45
C ILE A 44 -14.91 -3.89 -22.72
N HIS A 45 -14.99 -3.25 -23.88
CA HIS A 45 -15.13 -3.94 -25.17
C HIS A 45 -13.82 -4.59 -25.65
N ASP A 46 -12.73 -4.37 -24.93
CA ASP A 46 -11.41 -4.80 -25.28
C ASP A 46 -10.97 -5.98 -24.39
N GLN A 47 -11.13 -7.20 -24.91
CA GLN A 47 -10.70 -8.41 -24.22
C GLN A 47 -9.18 -8.50 -24.06
N GLU A 48 -8.40 -7.88 -24.96
CA GLU A 48 -6.95 -7.85 -24.87
C GLU A 48 -6.53 -6.98 -23.69
N LEU A 49 -7.15 -5.80 -23.56
CA LEU A 49 -6.96 -4.91 -22.42
C LEU A 49 -7.35 -5.60 -21.09
N LEU A 50 -8.49 -6.28 -21.04
CA LEU A 50 -8.90 -7.05 -19.87
C LEU A 50 -7.89 -8.14 -19.49
N SER A 51 -7.37 -8.87 -20.48
CA SER A 51 -6.37 -9.90 -20.25
C SER A 51 -5.06 -9.32 -19.68
N GLU A 52 -4.59 -8.20 -20.22
CA GLU A 52 -3.38 -7.54 -19.73
C GLU A 52 -3.56 -6.98 -18.32
N PHE A 53 -4.70 -6.32 -18.04
CA PHE A 53 -5.04 -5.88 -16.69
C PHE A 53 -5.08 -7.05 -15.70
N HIS A 54 -5.71 -8.16 -16.06
CA HIS A 54 -5.75 -9.35 -15.22
C HIS A 54 -4.34 -9.90 -14.94
N LYS A 55 -3.48 -10.01 -15.97
CA LYS A 55 -2.10 -10.44 -15.79
C LYS A 55 -1.37 -9.55 -14.78
N VAL A 56 -1.52 -8.23 -14.88
CA VAL A 56 -0.86 -7.27 -13.99
C VAL A 56 -1.44 -7.30 -12.56
N MET A 57 -2.74 -7.52 -12.41
CA MET A 57 -3.45 -7.49 -11.12
C MET A 57 -3.43 -8.82 -10.35
N THR A 58 -2.91 -9.91 -10.93
CA THR A 58 -2.87 -11.22 -10.27
C THR A 58 -1.86 -11.32 -9.12
N GLN A 59 -0.92 -10.37 -9.02
CA GLN A 59 0.09 -10.37 -7.96
C GLN A 59 0.03 -9.07 -7.17
N GLU A 60 0.13 -9.19 -5.85
CA GLU A 60 0.22 -8.03 -4.96
C GLU A 60 1.49 -7.20 -5.28
N PRO A 61 1.42 -5.86 -5.30
CA PRO A 61 2.53 -5.05 -5.77
C PRO A 61 3.83 -5.26 -4.96
N GLY A 62 3.74 -5.53 -3.67
CA GLY A 62 4.90 -5.82 -2.81
C GLY A 62 5.53 -7.20 -3.03
N VAL A 63 4.85 -8.11 -3.75
CA VAL A 63 5.45 -9.34 -4.26
C VAL A 63 6.28 -9.06 -5.50
N ARG A 64 5.78 -8.19 -6.39
CA ARG A 64 6.44 -7.80 -7.63
C ARG A 64 7.59 -6.81 -7.41
N PHE A 65 7.44 -5.90 -6.45
CA PHE A 65 8.36 -4.82 -6.15
C PHE A 65 8.86 -5.01 -4.71
N PRO A 66 10.02 -5.66 -4.50
CA PRO A 66 10.62 -5.77 -3.16
C PRO A 66 11.06 -4.38 -2.63
N PRO A 67 11.40 -4.26 -1.33
CA PRO A 67 11.67 -2.97 -0.69
C PRO A 67 12.65 -2.06 -1.43
N ASP A 68 13.79 -2.59 -1.90
CA ASP A 68 14.77 -1.79 -2.66
C ASP A 68 14.18 -1.24 -3.96
N VAL A 69 13.38 -2.05 -4.67
CA VAL A 69 12.73 -1.62 -5.91
C VAL A 69 11.68 -0.55 -5.62
N GLN A 70 10.95 -0.66 -4.50
CA GLN A 70 10.03 0.39 -4.07
C GLN A 70 10.79 1.70 -3.79
N CYS A 71 11.96 1.65 -3.14
CA CYS A 71 12.79 2.84 -2.93
C CYS A 71 13.27 3.47 -4.23
N VAL A 72 13.65 2.66 -5.23
CA VAL A 72 13.99 3.17 -6.57
C VAL A 72 12.81 3.86 -7.24
N ILE A 73 11.59 3.34 -7.08
CA ILE A 73 10.37 3.95 -7.63
C ILE A 73 10.04 5.28 -6.94
N ILE A 74 10.29 5.39 -5.63
CA ILE A 74 9.94 6.56 -4.81
C ILE A 74 10.98 7.68 -4.96
N ASN A 75 12.26 7.36 -4.78
CA ASN A 75 13.35 8.34 -4.67
C ASN A 75 14.25 8.36 -5.92
N GLY A 76 14.12 7.40 -6.84
CA GLY A 76 14.91 7.33 -8.06
C GLY A 76 16.07 6.33 -8.01
N PHE A 77 16.78 6.21 -9.13
CA PHE A 77 17.88 5.25 -9.29
C PHE A 77 19.00 5.51 -8.26
N GLY A 78 19.48 4.44 -7.62
CA GLY A 78 20.49 4.51 -6.55
C GLY A 78 19.92 4.42 -5.14
N SER A 79 18.63 4.73 -4.95
CA SER A 79 17.97 4.58 -3.65
C SER A 79 17.74 3.11 -3.25
N ARG A 80 17.88 2.80 -1.96
CA ARG A 80 17.77 1.45 -1.39
C ARG A 80 16.97 1.47 -0.10
N TYR A 81 16.47 0.30 0.30
CA TYR A 81 15.81 0.13 1.59
C TYR A 81 16.83 0.17 2.74
N CYS A 82 16.55 1.02 3.72
CA CYS A 82 17.41 1.25 4.88
C CYS A 82 17.43 0.13 5.92
N GLY A 83 16.62 -0.92 5.75
CA GLY A 83 16.50 -1.98 6.73
C GLY A 83 15.72 -1.56 7.98
N GLY A 84 16.02 -2.21 9.10
CA GLY A 84 15.32 -2.05 10.37
C GLY A 84 14.55 -3.31 10.77
N LYS A 85 13.59 -3.16 11.69
CA LYS A 85 12.75 -4.26 12.15
C LYS A 85 11.75 -4.66 11.06
N PRO A 86 11.79 -5.90 10.54
CA PRO A 86 10.91 -6.33 9.45
C PRO A 86 9.42 -6.08 9.72
N GLU A 87 8.98 -6.22 10.96
CA GLU A 87 7.59 -6.02 11.37
C GLU A 87 7.09 -4.57 11.20
N HIS A 88 7.99 -3.58 11.13
CA HIS A 88 7.65 -2.16 11.03
C HIS A 88 7.64 -1.63 9.59
N ILE A 89 8.20 -2.38 8.63
CA ILE A 89 8.33 -1.93 7.24
C ILE A 89 7.00 -1.54 6.61
N CYS A 90 5.89 -2.14 7.04
CA CYS A 90 4.57 -1.91 6.47
C CYS A 90 4.07 -0.46 6.62
N MET A 91 4.49 0.25 7.68
CA MET A 91 4.18 1.67 7.89
C MET A 91 5.39 2.59 7.82
N PHE A 92 6.58 2.08 8.15
CA PHE A 92 7.79 2.87 8.36
C PHE A 92 8.93 2.39 7.45
N MET A 93 8.65 2.17 6.18
CA MET A 93 9.69 1.91 5.19
C MET A 93 10.49 3.18 4.96
N MET A 94 11.81 3.07 5.03
CA MET A 94 12.74 4.18 4.88
C MET A 94 13.69 3.89 3.72
N CYS A 95 13.95 4.90 2.91
CA CYS A 95 14.78 4.79 1.71
C CYS A 95 16.00 5.69 1.85
N THR A 96 17.10 5.28 1.22
CA THR A 96 18.28 6.14 1.13
C THR A 96 18.04 7.28 0.14
N ASP A 97 18.66 8.41 0.39
CA ASP A 97 18.86 9.44 -0.62
C ASP A 97 19.84 8.90 -1.69
N PRO A 98 19.52 9.02 -2.99
CA PRO A 98 20.35 8.46 -4.05
C PRO A 98 21.70 9.20 -4.26
N GLU A 99 21.84 10.43 -3.77
CA GLU A 99 23.07 11.23 -3.88
C GLU A 99 23.98 11.04 -2.66
N THR A 100 23.42 11.02 -1.46
CA THR A 100 24.21 10.92 -0.21
C THR A 100 24.36 9.49 0.31
N GLU A 101 23.54 8.56 -0.17
CA GLU A 101 23.40 7.18 0.36
C GLU A 101 22.93 7.12 1.83
N GLU A 102 22.58 8.26 2.43
CA GLU A 102 22.09 8.32 3.80
C GLU A 102 20.59 8.00 3.85
N CYS A 103 20.16 7.37 4.94
CA CYS A 103 18.75 7.12 5.19
C CYS A 103 18.01 8.42 5.53
N GLU A 104 17.04 8.80 4.70
CA GLU A 104 16.23 9.98 4.97
C GLU A 104 15.28 9.72 6.15
N ASP A 105 15.06 10.71 7.02
CA ASP A 105 14.01 10.69 8.06
C ASP A 105 12.59 10.85 7.46
N LYS A 106 12.29 10.13 6.37
CA LYS A 106 11.00 10.08 5.68
C LYS A 106 10.48 8.65 5.68
N TYR A 107 9.22 8.50 6.07
CA TYR A 107 8.56 7.20 6.15
C TYR A 107 7.55 7.01 5.04
N TYR A 108 7.65 5.87 4.37
CA TYR A 108 6.72 5.41 3.37
C TYR A 108 6.00 4.15 3.84
N SER A 109 4.77 3.94 3.39
CA SER A 109 4.10 2.66 3.59
C SER A 109 4.55 1.69 2.51
N ALA A 110 5.06 0.52 2.92
CA ALA A 110 5.40 -0.52 1.96
C ALA A 110 4.13 -1.04 1.26
N ALA A 111 4.29 -1.42 0.00
CA ALA A 111 3.19 -1.93 -0.80
C ALA A 111 2.57 -3.22 -0.20
N THR A 112 1.28 -3.44 -0.42
CA THR A 112 0.60 -4.70 -0.04
C THR A 112 1.35 -5.90 -0.61
N GLY A 113 1.55 -6.95 0.19
CA GLY A 113 2.32 -8.14 -0.18
C GLY A 113 3.82 -8.06 0.14
N THR A 114 4.35 -6.90 0.53
CA THR A 114 5.78 -6.78 0.92
C THR A 114 6.09 -7.68 2.10
N ARG A 115 7.16 -8.46 2.03
CA ARG A 115 7.57 -9.36 3.13
C ARG A 115 8.00 -8.53 4.35
N CYS A 116 7.36 -8.78 5.48
CA CYS A 116 7.64 -8.12 6.76
C CYS A 116 8.05 -9.12 7.86
N GLY A 117 8.26 -10.39 7.50
CA GLY A 117 8.70 -11.42 8.42
C GLY A 117 8.69 -12.81 7.78
N SER A 118 8.91 -13.84 8.61
CA SER A 118 8.72 -15.24 8.20
C SER A 118 7.23 -15.54 8.09
N ASN A 119 6.77 -15.94 6.90
CA ASN A 119 5.36 -16.21 6.60
C ASN A 119 4.43 -15.03 6.97
N LYS A 120 4.90 -13.80 6.73
CA LYS A 120 4.13 -12.57 6.94
C LYS A 120 4.34 -11.59 5.81
N HIS A 121 3.30 -10.82 5.52
CA HIS A 121 3.29 -9.79 4.49
C HIS A 121 2.58 -8.53 4.97
N CYS A 122 2.83 -7.41 4.30
CA CYS A 122 2.14 -6.16 4.56
C CYS A 122 0.73 -6.17 3.97
N GLU A 123 -0.26 -5.85 4.79
CA GLU A 123 -1.63 -5.59 4.37
C GLU A 123 -2.16 -4.36 5.12
N LYS A 124 -2.54 -3.31 4.39
CA LYS A 124 -3.09 -2.05 4.98
C LYS A 124 -2.21 -1.48 6.10
N GLY A 125 -0.89 -1.54 5.93
CA GLY A 125 0.09 -1.04 6.89
C GLY A 125 0.42 -2.02 8.03
N LEU A 126 -0.21 -3.18 8.09
CA LEU A 126 0.01 -4.17 9.14
C LEU A 126 0.82 -5.35 8.62
N CYS A 127 1.74 -5.86 9.46
CA CYS A 127 2.46 -7.10 9.17
C CYS A 127 1.62 -8.31 9.60
N VAL A 128 0.91 -8.92 8.65
CA VAL A 128 -0.06 -10.00 8.90
C VAL A 128 0.46 -11.36 8.41
N PRO A 129 0.02 -12.49 9.00
CA PRO A 129 0.38 -13.82 8.49
C PRO A 129 -0.03 -14.00 7.02
N THR A 130 0.86 -14.54 6.20
CA THR A 130 0.46 -15.13 4.92
C THR A 130 -0.32 -16.38 5.25
N HIS A 131 -1.66 -16.35 5.17
CA HIS A 131 -2.47 -17.53 5.40
C HIS A 131 -1.93 -18.68 4.53
N SER A 132 -1.33 -19.68 5.16
CA SER A 132 -1.06 -20.95 4.54
C SER A 132 -2.44 -21.60 4.39
N VAL A 133 -3.00 -21.57 3.19
CA VAL A 133 -4.02 -22.56 2.85
C VAL A 133 -3.30 -23.90 2.94
N GLY A 134 -3.48 -24.58 4.07
CA GLY A 134 -3.19 -26.00 4.23
C GLY A 134 -4.34 -26.81 3.67
#